data_AF-A0A9D1H8E6-F1
#
_entry.id   AF-A0A9D1H8E6-F1
#
_cell.length_a   1.000
_cell.length_b   1.000
_cell.length_c   1.000
_cell.angle_alpha   90.00
_cell.angle_beta   90.00
_cell.angle_gamma   90.00
#
_symmetry.space_group_name_H-M   'P 1'
#
loop_
_entity.id
_entity.type
_entity.pdbx_description
1 polymer ?
#
loop_
_entity_poly.entity_id
_entity_poly.type
_entity_poly.pdbx_seq_one_letter_code
_entity_poly.pdbx_strand_id
1 'polypeptide(L)'
;VPDLVGKDLSAAEEILHEMGLDYSIKTQETDEDSDIPADQVLSTDPVAGTQIEQNSIVTIYISRGNVTAALKVPEVRGLTLENAIARLEAVGLTVTYTEVDSDQQAGIVVSQSIAVNEYVPEEGGTIELEVSNGSGYQKTVPVQISFPADSNSADYTMVLYMDGVDIGSMTVNPSTNSSLVLNVTGKGQQEVTVSLDGQRYVSYQINFDTGEVSISSDYNTSIVTGGPEEPSEPDTEEPVPGGPGDETPGESSSSGGPGEYDGPGETAGNAGPGDVQGPGASDFE
;
A
#
# COMPACT_ATOMS: atom_id res chain seq x y z
N VAL A 1 -47.19 -2.31 -45.60
CA VAL A 1 -46.01 -1.97 -44.78
C VAL A 1 -44.76 -2.19 -45.61
N PRO A 2 -43.89 -1.18 -45.77
CA PRO A 2 -42.62 -1.32 -46.48
C PRO A 2 -41.62 -2.18 -45.69
N ASP A 3 -40.55 -2.61 -46.34
CA ASP A 3 -39.43 -3.26 -45.66
C ASP A 3 -38.50 -2.19 -45.05
N LEU A 4 -38.40 -2.20 -43.72
CA LEU A 4 -37.67 -1.22 -42.93
C LEU A 4 -36.50 -1.83 -42.16
N VAL A 5 -36.32 -3.15 -42.23
CA VAL A 5 -35.32 -3.89 -41.46
C VAL A 5 -33.91 -3.36 -41.75
N GLY A 6 -33.13 -3.10 -40.69
CA GLY A 6 -31.75 -2.60 -40.77
C GLY A 6 -31.62 -1.11 -41.14
N LYS A 7 -32.73 -0.36 -41.21
CA LYS A 7 -32.69 1.11 -41.32
C LYS A 7 -32.59 1.75 -39.94
N ASP A 8 -31.99 2.94 -39.89
CA ASP A 8 -32.06 3.79 -38.70
C ASP A 8 -33.50 4.28 -38.48
N LEU A 9 -33.87 4.52 -37.22
CA LEU A 9 -35.22 4.93 -36.83
C LEU A 9 -35.72 6.14 -37.63
N SER A 10 -34.89 7.17 -37.80
CA SER A 10 -35.26 8.39 -38.54
C SER A 10 -35.59 8.11 -40.01
N ALA A 11 -34.82 7.25 -40.67
CA ALA A 11 -35.07 6.85 -42.06
C ALA A 11 -36.33 5.98 -42.18
N ALA A 12 -36.60 5.14 -41.19
CA ALA A 12 -37.80 4.32 -41.14
C ALA A 12 -39.06 5.18 -40.95
N GLU A 13 -39.01 6.18 -40.08
CA GLU A 13 -40.09 7.15 -39.86
C GLU A 13 -40.36 7.98 -41.12
N GLU A 14 -39.33 8.46 -41.82
CA GLU A 14 -39.47 9.23 -43.06
C GLU A 14 -40.18 8.40 -44.16
N ILE A 15 -39.80 7.13 -44.32
CA ILE A 15 -40.45 6.24 -45.31
C ILE A 15 -41.93 6.02 -44.95
N LEU A 16 -42.26 5.87 -43.67
CA LEU A 16 -43.66 5.73 -43.24
C LEU A 16 -44.44 7.04 -43.37
N HIS A 17 -43.78 8.19 -43.21
CA HIS A 17 -44.33 9.53 -43.43
C HIS A 17 -44.75 9.73 -44.87
N GLU A 18 -43.88 9.39 -45.83
CA GLU A 18 -44.19 9.47 -47.26
C GLU A 18 -45.40 8.59 -47.66
N MET A 19 -45.70 7.56 -46.87
CA MET A 19 -46.86 6.68 -47.05
C MET A 19 -48.13 7.16 -46.32
N GLY A 20 -48.06 8.29 -45.60
CA GLY A 20 -49.18 8.90 -44.89
C GLY A 20 -49.55 8.23 -43.56
N LEU A 21 -48.57 7.63 -42.86
CA LEU A 21 -48.77 6.88 -41.61
C LEU A 21 -48.39 7.65 -40.33
N ASP A 22 -48.08 8.94 -40.43
CA ASP A 22 -47.50 9.80 -39.38
C ASP A 22 -48.07 9.68 -37.98
N TYR A 23 -49.39 9.70 -37.86
CA TYR A 23 -50.07 9.73 -36.55
C TYR A 23 -50.19 8.34 -35.91
N SER A 24 -49.67 7.31 -36.56
CA SER A 24 -49.90 5.91 -36.21
C SER A 24 -48.61 5.12 -36.02
N ILE A 25 -47.45 5.78 -35.97
CA ILE A 25 -46.17 5.13 -35.68
C ILE A 25 -46.03 4.95 -34.17
N LYS A 26 -45.68 3.73 -33.75
CA LYS A 26 -45.19 3.45 -32.39
C LYS A 26 -43.79 2.89 -32.48
N THR A 27 -42.92 3.27 -31.56
CA THR A 27 -41.58 2.70 -31.43
C THR A 27 -41.50 1.92 -30.12
N GLN A 28 -40.87 0.75 -30.17
CA GLN A 28 -40.66 -0.10 -29.02
C GLN A 28 -39.27 -0.75 -29.10
N GLU A 29 -38.46 -0.60 -28.07
CA GLU A 29 -37.25 -1.39 -27.93
C GLU A 29 -37.62 -2.83 -27.57
N THR A 30 -36.87 -3.79 -28.10
CA THR A 30 -37.05 -5.22 -27.79
C THR A 30 -35.76 -5.82 -27.23
N ASP A 31 -35.90 -6.74 -26.29
CA ASP A 31 -34.79 -7.52 -25.71
C ASP A 31 -34.45 -8.75 -26.57
N GLU A 32 -34.99 -8.84 -27.78
CA GLU A 32 -34.68 -9.91 -28.73
C GLU A 32 -33.26 -9.79 -29.27
N ASP A 33 -32.50 -10.89 -29.21
CA ASP A 33 -31.20 -11.02 -29.84
C ASP A 33 -31.28 -10.83 -31.36
N SER A 34 -30.35 -10.04 -31.90
CA SER A 34 -30.27 -9.80 -33.33
C SER A 34 -28.86 -9.48 -33.80
N ASP A 35 -28.52 -9.95 -35.01
CA ASP A 35 -27.32 -9.50 -35.73
C ASP A 35 -27.48 -8.07 -36.30
N ILE A 36 -28.67 -7.48 -36.19
CA ILE A 36 -28.92 -6.08 -36.56
C ILE A 36 -28.35 -5.17 -35.47
N PRO A 37 -27.50 -4.18 -35.82
CA PRO A 37 -26.94 -3.22 -34.86
C PRO A 37 -27.99 -2.57 -33.95
N ALA A 38 -27.57 -2.16 -32.76
CA ALA A 38 -28.40 -1.35 -31.88
C ALA A 38 -28.90 -0.08 -32.60
N ASP A 39 -30.07 0.41 -32.17
CA ASP A 39 -30.75 1.60 -32.72
C ASP A 39 -31.28 1.47 -34.17
N GLN A 40 -31.20 0.27 -34.76
CA GLN A 40 -31.79 -0.02 -36.07
C GLN A 40 -33.10 -0.82 -35.95
N VAL A 41 -33.94 -0.71 -36.97
CA VAL A 41 -35.21 -1.44 -37.02
C VAL A 41 -34.95 -2.93 -37.11
N LEU A 42 -35.40 -3.66 -36.08
CA LEU A 42 -35.39 -5.12 -36.05
C LEU A 42 -36.51 -5.69 -36.90
N SER A 43 -37.73 -5.21 -36.65
CA SER A 43 -38.94 -5.70 -37.28
C SER A 43 -40.08 -4.68 -37.15
N THR A 44 -41.19 -4.97 -37.84
CA THR A 44 -42.41 -4.17 -37.75
C THR A 44 -43.62 -5.06 -37.50
N ASP A 45 -44.62 -4.51 -36.82
CA ASP A 45 -45.96 -5.11 -36.71
C ASP A 45 -47.01 -4.09 -37.16
N PRO A 46 -47.75 -4.35 -38.26
CA PRO A 46 -47.71 -5.56 -39.09
C PRO A 46 -46.41 -5.73 -39.90
N VAL A 47 -46.02 -6.98 -40.18
CA VAL A 47 -44.77 -7.30 -40.89
C VAL A 47 -44.72 -6.72 -42.31
N ALA A 48 -43.51 -6.53 -42.83
CA ALA A 48 -43.26 -6.04 -44.18
C ALA A 48 -44.07 -6.83 -45.25
N GLY A 49 -44.59 -6.11 -46.25
CA GLY A 49 -45.46 -6.65 -47.29
C GLY A 49 -46.94 -6.73 -46.91
N THR A 50 -47.31 -6.55 -45.64
CA THR A 50 -48.73 -6.56 -45.21
C THR A 50 -49.48 -5.36 -45.77
N GLN A 51 -50.65 -5.58 -46.38
CA GLN A 51 -51.54 -4.50 -46.81
C GLN A 51 -52.38 -4.04 -45.62
N ILE A 52 -52.30 -2.75 -45.31
CA ILE A 52 -52.98 -2.12 -44.17
C ILE A 52 -53.85 -0.97 -44.66
N GLU A 53 -54.93 -0.66 -43.93
CA GLU A 53 -55.75 0.51 -44.22
C GLU A 53 -55.02 1.80 -43.85
N GLN A 54 -55.42 2.91 -44.48
CA GLN A 54 -54.90 4.23 -44.16
C GLN A 54 -55.21 4.57 -42.69
N ASN A 55 -54.22 5.09 -41.97
CA ASN A 55 -54.23 5.35 -40.52
C ASN A 55 -54.16 4.10 -39.61
N SER A 56 -53.73 2.94 -40.14
CA SER A 56 -53.39 1.80 -39.28
C SER A 56 -52.12 2.08 -38.49
N ILE A 57 -52.05 1.54 -37.27
CA ILE A 57 -50.84 1.64 -36.42
C ILE A 57 -49.78 0.67 -36.93
N VAL A 58 -48.55 1.19 -37.08
CA VAL A 58 -47.35 0.38 -37.34
C VAL A 58 -46.43 0.54 -36.13
N THR A 59 -46.18 -0.57 -35.45
CA THR A 59 -45.17 -0.63 -34.39
C THR A 59 -43.84 -1.00 -35.01
N ILE A 60 -42.81 -0.20 -34.76
CA ILE A 60 -41.42 -0.44 -35.13
C ILE A 60 -40.72 -0.99 -33.89
N TYR A 61 -40.18 -2.21 -34.01
CA TYR A 61 -39.33 -2.79 -32.98
C TYR A 61 -37.87 -2.43 -33.27
N ILE A 62 -37.19 -1.85 -32.29
CA ILE A 62 -35.80 -1.40 -32.39
C ILE A 62 -34.88 -2.45 -31.77
N SER A 63 -33.87 -2.85 -32.54
CA SER A 63 -32.85 -3.81 -32.12
C SER A 63 -32.01 -3.24 -30.98
N ARG A 64 -31.68 -4.10 -30.00
CA ARG A 64 -30.66 -3.81 -28.99
C ARG A 64 -29.29 -4.40 -29.35
N GLY A 65 -29.14 -4.95 -30.55
CA GLY A 65 -27.95 -5.69 -30.98
C GLY A 65 -27.93 -7.13 -30.47
N ASN A 66 -26.77 -7.77 -30.56
CA ASN A 66 -26.59 -9.16 -30.15
C ASN A 66 -26.34 -9.21 -28.65
N VAL A 67 -27.36 -9.55 -27.85
CA VAL A 67 -27.35 -9.49 -26.38
C VAL A 67 -26.79 -10.78 -25.76
N THR A 68 -26.80 -11.88 -26.51
CA THR A 68 -26.19 -13.18 -26.17
C THR A 68 -24.67 -13.19 -26.29
N ALA A 69 -24.13 -12.21 -27.03
CA ALA A 69 -22.72 -11.92 -27.16
C ALA A 69 -22.26 -11.04 -25.97
N ALA A 70 -22.41 -11.52 -24.74
CA ALA A 70 -22.09 -10.75 -23.55
C ALA A 70 -20.99 -11.40 -22.72
N LEU A 71 -19.96 -10.60 -22.38
CA LEU A 71 -18.82 -11.01 -21.58
C LEU A 71 -19.20 -10.98 -20.11
N LYS A 72 -18.97 -12.10 -19.42
CA LYS A 72 -19.25 -12.20 -17.99
C LYS A 72 -18.11 -11.61 -17.17
N VAL A 73 -18.41 -10.61 -16.35
CA VAL A 73 -17.42 -9.92 -15.52
C VAL A 73 -16.95 -10.83 -14.36
N PRO A 74 -15.65 -11.14 -14.25
CA PRO A 74 -15.11 -11.94 -13.16
C PRO A 74 -15.00 -11.15 -11.85
N GLU A 75 -14.87 -11.87 -10.74
CA GLU A 75 -14.50 -11.29 -9.44
C GLU A 75 -13.00 -11.04 -9.38
N VAL A 76 -12.61 -9.81 -9.06
CA VAL A 76 -11.20 -9.43 -8.91
C VAL A 76 -10.86 -8.73 -7.59
N ARG A 77 -11.85 -8.45 -6.73
CA ARG A 77 -11.60 -7.86 -5.41
C ARG A 77 -10.73 -8.76 -4.56
N GLY A 78 -9.78 -8.17 -3.85
CA GLY A 78 -8.80 -8.89 -3.05
C GLY A 78 -7.66 -9.54 -3.86
N LEU A 79 -7.68 -9.46 -5.19
CA LEU A 79 -6.53 -9.83 -6.01
C LEU A 79 -5.52 -8.68 -6.06
N THR A 80 -4.27 -9.01 -6.40
CA THR A 80 -3.29 -7.98 -6.79
C THR A 80 -3.74 -7.34 -8.09
N LEU A 81 -3.40 -6.07 -8.30
CA LEU A 81 -3.70 -5.33 -9.53
C LEU A 81 -3.27 -6.09 -10.79
N GLU A 82 -2.06 -6.66 -10.79
CA GLU A 82 -1.55 -7.48 -11.89
C GLU A 82 -2.46 -8.67 -12.22
N ASN A 83 -2.87 -9.44 -11.20
CA ASN A 83 -3.75 -10.59 -11.38
C ASN A 83 -5.17 -10.18 -11.79
N ALA A 84 -5.65 -9.04 -11.28
CA ALA A 84 -6.94 -8.48 -11.66
C ALA A 84 -6.97 -8.06 -13.14
N ILE A 85 -5.94 -7.32 -13.59
CA ILE A 85 -5.77 -6.92 -14.99
C ILE A 85 -5.75 -8.16 -15.88
N ALA A 86 -4.88 -9.13 -15.60
CA ALA A 86 -4.78 -10.35 -16.40
C ALA A 86 -6.12 -11.10 -16.50
N ARG A 87 -6.91 -11.12 -15.42
CA ARG A 87 -8.20 -11.82 -15.39
C ARG A 87 -9.30 -11.08 -16.16
N LEU A 88 -9.29 -9.74 -16.14
CA LEU A 88 -10.27 -8.91 -16.84
C LEU A 88 -9.95 -8.82 -18.34
N GLU A 89 -8.68 -8.65 -18.69
CA GLU A 89 -8.24 -8.65 -20.09
C GLU A 89 -8.49 -10.01 -20.77
N ALA A 90 -8.40 -11.12 -20.02
CA ALA A 90 -8.72 -12.45 -20.54
C ALA A 90 -10.19 -12.61 -20.97
N VAL A 91 -11.09 -11.75 -20.47
CA VAL A 91 -12.49 -11.70 -20.91
C VAL A 91 -12.76 -10.50 -21.82
N GLY A 92 -11.74 -9.80 -22.33
CA GLY A 92 -11.92 -8.69 -23.28
C GLY A 92 -12.26 -7.33 -22.66
N LEU A 93 -12.12 -7.18 -21.34
CA LEU A 93 -12.32 -5.89 -20.67
C LEU A 93 -11.04 -5.05 -20.68
N THR A 94 -11.21 -3.74 -20.85
CA THR A 94 -10.14 -2.74 -20.65
C THR A 94 -10.15 -2.28 -19.20
N VAL A 95 -8.99 -2.25 -18.55
CA VAL A 95 -8.89 -1.89 -17.13
C VAL A 95 -8.28 -0.50 -16.96
N THR A 96 -8.94 0.32 -16.15
CA THR A 96 -8.38 1.55 -15.58
C THR A 96 -8.40 1.43 -14.06
N TYR A 97 -7.53 2.16 -13.35
CA TYR A 97 -7.53 2.12 -11.90
C TYR A 97 -7.12 3.44 -11.27
N THR A 98 -7.57 3.63 -10.03
CA THR A 98 -7.14 4.70 -9.12
C THR A 98 -6.68 4.12 -7.80
N GLU A 99 -5.83 4.86 -7.09
CA GLU A 99 -5.39 4.48 -5.75
C GLU A 99 -6.27 5.13 -4.68
N VAL A 100 -6.63 4.34 -3.66
CA VAL A 100 -7.49 4.76 -2.54
C VAL A 100 -6.90 4.34 -1.20
N ASP A 101 -7.26 5.06 -0.14
CA ASP A 101 -6.93 4.68 1.23
C ASP A 101 -7.69 3.40 1.64
N SER A 102 -6.97 2.41 2.16
CA SER A 102 -7.53 1.14 2.62
C SER A 102 -6.65 0.47 3.68
N ASP A 103 -7.24 -0.42 4.46
CA ASP A 103 -6.59 -1.32 5.41
C ASP A 103 -5.95 -2.55 4.75
N GLN A 104 -6.13 -2.72 3.43
CA GLN A 104 -5.51 -3.78 2.65
C GLN A 104 -4.08 -3.40 2.25
N GLN A 105 -3.23 -4.40 1.99
CA GLN A 105 -1.88 -4.18 1.49
C GLN A 105 -1.90 -3.36 0.19
N ALA A 106 -0.88 -2.53 -0.01
CA ALA A 106 -0.73 -1.76 -1.24
C ALA A 106 -0.78 -2.67 -2.49
N GLY A 107 -1.50 -2.23 -3.52
CA GLY A 107 -1.64 -2.97 -4.78
C GLY A 107 -2.77 -4.02 -4.81
N ILE A 108 -3.55 -4.17 -3.73
CA ILE A 108 -4.73 -5.05 -3.70
C ILE A 108 -5.97 -4.29 -4.17
N VAL A 109 -6.79 -4.93 -5.01
CA VAL A 109 -8.05 -4.36 -5.50
C VAL A 109 -9.09 -4.30 -4.38
N VAL A 110 -9.52 -3.08 -4.07
CA VAL A 110 -10.53 -2.76 -3.04
C VAL A 110 -11.94 -2.85 -3.63
N SER A 111 -12.14 -2.36 -4.85
CA SER A 111 -13.44 -2.37 -5.52
C SER A 111 -13.30 -2.46 -7.05
N GLN A 112 -14.40 -2.84 -7.69
CA GLN A 112 -14.56 -2.87 -9.14
C GLN A 112 -15.87 -2.17 -9.50
N SER A 113 -15.87 -1.34 -10.56
CA SER A 113 -17.02 -0.50 -10.92
C SER A 113 -18.21 -1.29 -11.48
N ILE A 114 -17.94 -2.45 -12.11
CA ILE A 114 -18.95 -3.34 -12.67
C ILE A 114 -19.10 -4.55 -11.74
N ALA A 115 -20.33 -4.96 -11.44
CA ALA A 115 -20.56 -6.01 -10.46
C ALA A 115 -20.08 -7.38 -10.95
N VAL A 116 -19.70 -8.24 -10.01
CA VAL A 116 -19.34 -9.63 -10.30
C VAL A 116 -20.51 -10.38 -10.96
N ASN A 117 -20.22 -11.17 -11.99
CA ASN A 117 -21.19 -11.91 -12.80
C ASN A 117 -22.16 -11.05 -13.62
N GLU A 118 -21.97 -9.73 -13.66
CA GLU A 118 -22.66 -8.87 -14.61
C GLU A 118 -22.17 -9.16 -16.04
N TYR A 119 -22.99 -8.82 -17.03
CA TYR A 119 -22.71 -9.04 -18.44
C TYR A 119 -22.48 -7.70 -19.13
N VAL A 120 -21.40 -7.59 -19.89
CA VAL A 120 -21.08 -6.42 -20.72
C VAL A 120 -21.11 -6.79 -22.20
N PRO A 121 -21.27 -5.84 -23.13
CA PRO A 121 -21.21 -6.10 -24.57
C PRO A 121 -19.91 -6.82 -25.00
N GLU A 122 -19.97 -7.71 -26.00
CA GLU A 122 -18.79 -8.44 -26.53
C GLU A 122 -17.73 -7.56 -27.17
N GLU A 123 -18.11 -6.37 -27.62
CA GLU A 123 -17.18 -5.31 -28.04
C GLU A 123 -16.25 -4.84 -26.90
N GLY A 124 -16.51 -5.30 -25.68
CA GLY A 124 -15.74 -5.04 -24.48
C GLY A 124 -16.37 -3.93 -23.63
N GLY A 125 -15.60 -3.47 -22.66
CA GLY A 125 -15.99 -2.37 -21.79
C GLY A 125 -14.81 -1.92 -20.97
N THR A 126 -14.88 -0.69 -20.46
CA THR A 126 -13.90 -0.19 -19.49
C THR A 126 -14.43 -0.48 -18.09
N ILE A 127 -13.63 -1.19 -17.30
CA ILE A 127 -13.87 -1.39 -15.88
C ILE A 127 -12.86 -0.56 -15.09
N GLU A 128 -13.37 0.21 -14.12
CA GLU A 128 -12.58 1.01 -13.21
C GLU A 128 -12.37 0.21 -11.92
N LEU A 129 -11.12 0.11 -11.48
CA LEU A 129 -10.75 -0.52 -10.21
C LEU A 129 -10.27 0.53 -9.21
N GLU A 130 -10.67 0.39 -7.96
CA GLU A 130 -10.00 1.09 -6.85
C GLU A 130 -8.99 0.13 -6.23
N VAL A 131 -7.74 0.59 -6.10
CA VAL A 131 -6.62 -0.20 -5.60
C VAL A 131 -6.11 0.43 -4.31
N SER A 132 -5.83 -0.41 -3.30
CA SER A 132 -5.29 0.06 -2.05
C SER A 132 -3.92 0.70 -2.26
N ASN A 133 -3.72 1.90 -1.71
CA ASN A 133 -2.41 2.52 -1.58
C ASN A 133 -1.64 2.05 -0.32
N GLY A 134 -2.25 1.21 0.51
CA GLY A 134 -1.67 0.66 1.75
C GLY A 134 -1.58 1.64 2.92
N SER A 135 -2.17 2.84 2.85
CA SER A 135 -2.02 3.87 3.89
C SER A 135 -2.56 3.47 5.27
N GLY A 136 -3.58 2.61 5.28
CA GLY A 136 -4.17 2.02 6.49
C GLY A 136 -3.67 0.61 6.80
N TYR A 137 -2.84 0.00 5.94
CA TYR A 137 -2.35 -1.36 6.15
C TYR A 137 -1.45 -1.43 7.37
N GLN A 138 -1.78 -2.36 8.27
CA GLN A 138 -0.99 -2.64 9.45
C GLN A 138 -0.86 -4.16 9.61
N LYS A 139 0.30 -4.60 10.09
CA LYS A 139 0.58 -6.02 10.36
C LYS A 139 1.07 -6.17 11.78
N THR A 140 0.68 -7.27 12.42
CA THR A 140 1.23 -7.68 13.71
C THR A 140 2.41 -8.61 13.49
N VAL A 141 3.57 -8.25 14.04
CA VAL A 141 4.81 -9.02 13.97
C VAL A 141 5.21 -9.44 15.39
N PRO A 142 5.42 -10.75 15.65
CA PRO A 142 5.92 -11.22 16.93
C PRO A 142 7.42 -10.94 17.05
N VAL A 143 7.82 -10.23 18.11
CA VAL A 143 9.20 -9.90 18.43
C VAL A 143 9.59 -10.63 19.72
N GLN A 144 10.62 -11.48 19.65
CA GLN A 144 11.15 -12.14 20.84
C GLN A 144 12.23 -11.29 21.48
N ILE A 145 11.97 -10.85 22.71
CA ILE A 145 12.93 -10.16 23.56
C ILE A 145 13.53 -11.21 24.49
N SER A 146 14.85 -11.33 24.46
CA SER A 146 15.59 -12.08 25.46
C SER A 146 16.01 -11.12 26.55
N PHE A 147 15.73 -11.44 27.81
CA PHE A 147 16.17 -10.64 28.94
C PHE A 147 17.57 -11.06 29.37
N PRO A 148 18.35 -10.17 30.00
CA PRO A 148 19.64 -10.54 30.52
C PRO A 148 19.47 -11.56 31.66
N ALA A 149 20.46 -12.42 31.81
CA ALA A 149 20.47 -13.43 32.87
C ALA A 149 20.83 -12.76 34.20
N ASP A 150 19.85 -12.10 34.81
CA ASP A 150 20.09 -11.29 36.00
C ASP A 150 20.01 -12.15 37.26
N SER A 151 21.09 -12.15 38.04
CA SER A 151 21.18 -12.82 39.35
C SER A 151 20.38 -12.12 40.47
N ASN A 152 19.77 -10.97 40.18
CA ASN A 152 18.91 -10.23 41.09
C ASN A 152 17.46 -10.42 40.64
N SER A 153 16.66 -11.15 41.42
CA SER A 153 15.25 -11.47 41.15
C SER A 153 14.32 -10.26 41.24
N ALA A 154 14.63 -9.19 40.51
CA ALA A 154 13.88 -7.94 40.52
C ALA A 154 12.89 -7.88 39.35
N ASP A 155 11.79 -7.18 39.63
CA ASP A 155 10.82 -6.77 38.63
C ASP A 155 11.35 -5.51 37.92
N TYR A 156 11.37 -5.51 36.59
CA TYR A 156 11.73 -4.37 35.76
C TYR A 156 10.47 -3.73 35.17
N THR A 157 10.45 -2.41 35.08
CA THR A 157 9.47 -1.67 34.28
C THR A 157 9.95 -1.60 32.85
N MET A 158 9.33 -2.41 31.98
CA MET A 158 9.58 -2.36 30.55
C MET A 158 8.69 -1.31 29.89
N VAL A 159 9.27 -0.44 29.05
CA VAL A 159 8.52 0.51 28.21
C VAL A 159 8.88 0.28 26.75
N LEU A 160 7.88 0.34 25.88
CA LEU A 160 8.01 0.14 24.45
C LEU A 160 7.81 1.47 23.75
N TYR A 161 8.72 1.80 22.84
CA TYR A 161 8.62 2.98 21.98
C TYR A 161 8.60 2.55 20.53
N MET A 162 7.65 3.07 19.74
CA MET A 162 7.62 2.94 18.28
C MET A 162 7.95 4.29 17.65
N ASP A 163 9.03 4.36 16.88
CA ASP A 163 9.58 5.61 16.33
C ASP A 163 9.70 6.73 17.38
N GLY A 164 10.05 6.34 18.63
CA GLY A 164 10.21 7.24 19.77
C GLY A 164 8.93 7.59 20.54
N VAL A 165 7.76 7.13 20.10
CA VAL A 165 6.47 7.32 20.80
C VAL A 165 6.21 6.16 21.75
N ASP A 166 5.88 6.43 23.00
CA ASP A 166 5.48 5.39 23.98
C ASP A 166 4.20 4.68 23.50
N ILE A 167 4.29 3.36 23.36
CA ILE A 167 3.19 2.49 22.92
C ILE A 167 2.73 1.51 24.02
N GLY A 168 3.29 1.61 25.23
CA GLY A 168 2.90 0.80 26.37
C GLY A 168 4.03 0.47 27.32
N SER A 169 3.64 0.08 28.53
CA SER A 169 4.56 -0.39 29.56
C SER A 169 4.01 -1.64 30.27
N MET A 170 4.91 -2.45 30.80
CA MET A 170 4.55 -3.62 31.63
C MET A 170 5.68 -3.96 32.60
N THR A 171 5.35 -4.72 33.64
CA THR A 171 6.35 -5.26 34.57
C THR A 171 6.81 -6.64 34.09
N VAL A 172 8.12 -6.85 33.99
CA VAL A 172 8.73 -8.12 33.60
C VAL A 172 9.70 -8.60 34.68
N ASN A 173 9.75 -9.91 34.92
CA ASN A 173 10.69 -10.50 35.86
C ASN A 173 11.57 -11.55 35.14
N PRO A 174 12.77 -11.15 34.69
CA PRO A 174 13.72 -12.01 33.99
C PRO A 174 14.09 -13.30 34.74
N SER A 175 14.02 -13.29 36.08
CA SER A 175 14.33 -14.47 36.90
C SER A 175 13.28 -15.58 36.80
N THR A 176 12.05 -15.23 36.40
CA THR A 176 10.96 -16.19 36.19
C THR A 176 10.75 -16.53 34.73
N ASN A 177 11.05 -15.60 33.82
CA ASN A 177 10.93 -15.76 32.37
C ASN A 177 12.11 -15.09 31.68
N SER A 178 13.00 -15.87 31.07
CA SER A 178 14.19 -15.37 30.38
C SER A 178 13.91 -14.72 29.03
N SER A 179 12.66 -14.79 28.53
CA SER A 179 12.26 -14.17 27.27
C SER A 179 10.77 -13.86 27.24
N LEU A 180 10.40 -12.87 26.43
CA LEU A 180 9.02 -12.48 26.16
C LEU A 180 8.79 -12.35 24.65
N VAL A 181 7.65 -12.81 24.17
CA VAL A 181 7.19 -12.54 22.79
C VAL A 181 6.19 -11.40 22.83
N LEU A 182 6.49 -10.32 22.12
CA LEU A 182 5.61 -9.18 21.95
C LEU A 182 4.99 -9.17 20.56
N ASN A 183 3.68 -9.07 20.50
CA ASN A 183 2.95 -8.88 19.25
C ASN A 183 2.85 -7.39 18.96
N VAL A 184 3.77 -6.87 18.15
CA VAL A 184 3.81 -5.44 17.79
C VAL A 184 3.04 -5.23 16.50
N THR A 185 2.11 -4.27 16.49
CA THR A 185 1.35 -3.90 15.28
C THR A 185 1.85 -2.56 14.76
N GLY A 186 2.18 -2.48 13.48
CA GLY A 186 2.66 -1.26 12.83
C GLY A 186 2.55 -1.33 11.30
N LYS A 187 3.18 -0.37 10.62
CA LYS A 187 3.10 -0.19 9.15
C LYS A 187 4.48 0.08 8.55
N GLY A 188 4.74 -0.39 7.33
CA GLY A 188 6.01 -0.14 6.65
C GLY A 188 7.22 -0.55 7.50
N GLN A 189 8.31 0.23 7.43
CA GLN A 189 9.48 0.02 8.26
C GLN A 189 9.49 0.99 9.44
N GLN A 190 9.53 0.47 10.68
CA GLN A 190 9.56 1.29 11.89
C GLN A 190 10.57 0.74 12.91
N GLU A 191 11.06 1.62 13.77
CA GLU A 191 11.95 1.25 14.87
C GLU A 191 11.14 1.01 16.14
N VAL A 192 11.39 -0.11 16.81
CA VAL A 192 10.83 -0.43 18.12
C VAL A 192 11.93 -0.50 19.14
N THR A 193 11.92 0.44 20.08
CA THR A 193 12.89 0.50 21.19
C THR A 193 12.25 -0.04 22.46
N VAL A 194 12.95 -0.95 23.12
CA VAL A 194 12.62 -1.48 24.43
C VAL A 194 13.51 -0.79 25.46
N SER A 195 12.91 -0.26 26.53
CA SER A 195 13.64 0.20 27.72
C SER A 195 13.28 -0.66 28.94
N LEU A 196 14.23 -0.79 29.86
CA LEU A 196 14.05 -1.41 31.18
C LEU A 196 14.43 -0.38 32.25
N ASP A 197 13.52 -0.10 33.18
CA ASP A 197 13.67 0.90 34.24
C ASP A 197 14.15 2.28 33.73
N GLY A 198 13.68 2.66 32.55
CA GLY A 198 14.01 3.92 31.89
C GLY A 198 15.33 3.93 31.10
N GLN A 199 16.10 2.84 31.12
CA GLN A 199 17.32 2.69 30.30
C GLN A 199 17.01 1.94 29.01
N ARG A 200 17.50 2.44 27.85
CA ARG A 200 17.36 1.72 26.58
C ARG A 200 18.07 0.38 26.67
N TYR A 201 17.39 -0.68 26.26
CA TYR A 201 17.87 -2.06 26.34
C TYR A 201 18.19 -2.62 24.95
N VAL A 202 17.24 -2.55 24.01
CA VAL A 202 17.43 -3.01 22.63
C VAL A 202 16.51 -2.23 21.69
N SER A 203 16.96 -1.97 20.48
CA SER A 203 16.14 -1.41 19.41
C SER A 203 16.08 -2.38 18.24
N TYR A 204 14.88 -2.64 17.74
CA TYR A 204 14.61 -3.48 16.59
C TYR A 204 14.18 -2.61 15.41
N GLN A 205 14.68 -2.92 14.22
CA GLN A 205 14.05 -2.47 12.99
C GLN A 205 13.07 -3.54 12.55
N ILE A 206 11.78 -3.19 12.45
CA ILE A 206 10.72 -4.09 12.00
C ILE A 206 10.22 -3.61 10.65
N ASN A 207 10.20 -4.51 9.67
CA ASN A 207 9.47 -4.31 8.43
C ASN A 207 8.10 -5.00 8.56
N PHE A 208 7.04 -4.22 8.76
CA PHE A 208 5.67 -4.70 8.89
C PHE A 208 5.07 -5.17 7.57
N ASP A 209 5.69 -4.88 6.41
CA ASP A 209 5.23 -5.44 5.14
C ASP A 209 5.71 -6.89 5.01
N THR A 210 7.03 -7.11 5.21
CA THR A 210 7.64 -8.44 5.08
C THR A 210 7.49 -9.30 6.33
N GLY A 211 7.36 -8.69 7.51
CA GLY A 211 7.44 -9.35 8.82
C GLY A 211 8.88 -9.60 9.28
N GLU A 212 9.87 -9.05 8.60
CA GLU A 212 11.27 -9.19 8.99
C GLU A 212 11.59 -8.31 10.21
N VAL A 213 12.38 -8.87 11.12
CA VAL A 213 12.84 -8.20 12.32
C VAL A 213 14.36 -8.31 12.34
N SER A 214 15.04 -7.18 12.50
CA SER A 214 16.47 -7.12 12.75
C SER A 214 16.77 -6.28 13.98
N ILE A 215 17.87 -6.57 14.65
CA ILE A 215 18.35 -5.72 15.74
C ILE A 215 19.02 -4.50 15.10
N SER A 216 18.48 -3.32 15.37
CA SER A 216 19.05 -2.02 14.96
C SER A 216 20.16 -1.60 15.90
N SER A 217 19.94 -1.76 17.21
CA SER A 217 20.93 -1.46 18.25
C SER A 217 20.77 -2.40 19.43
N ASP A 218 21.88 -2.95 19.89
CA ASP A 218 21.93 -3.79 21.09
C ASP A 218 22.65 -3.05 22.22
N TYR A 219 21.88 -2.51 23.16
CA TYR A 219 22.40 -1.80 24.33
C TYR A 219 22.63 -2.76 25.51
N ASN A 220 22.37 -4.06 25.34
CA ASN A 220 22.70 -5.11 26.31
C ASN A 220 24.22 -5.33 26.45
N THR A 221 25.03 -4.73 25.58
CA THR A 221 26.50 -4.87 25.57
C THR A 221 27.22 -4.20 26.75
N SER A 222 26.51 -3.74 27.79
CA SER A 222 27.12 -3.22 29.01
C SER A 222 26.30 -3.53 30.28
N ILE A 223 26.14 -4.82 30.57
CA ILE A 223 26.23 -5.31 31.96
C ILE A 223 27.55 -6.08 32.11
N VAL A 224 28.67 -5.44 31.71
CA VAL A 224 30.01 -5.97 31.96
C VAL A 224 30.36 -5.70 33.42
N THR A 225 30.30 -6.72 34.26
CA THR A 225 31.07 -6.75 35.52
C THR A 225 32.54 -6.55 35.17
N GLY A 226 33.16 -5.54 35.79
CA GLY A 226 34.41 -4.95 35.33
C GLY A 226 35.66 -5.85 35.24
N GLY A 227 36.62 -5.35 34.47
CA GLY A 227 38.01 -5.81 34.36
C GLY A 227 38.74 -4.98 33.30
N PRO A 228 39.99 -4.57 33.52
CA PRO A 228 40.61 -3.43 32.83
C PRO A 228 40.92 -3.71 31.36
N GLU A 229 40.90 -2.66 30.55
CA GLU A 229 41.36 -2.65 29.16
C GLU A 229 42.78 -3.23 29.06
N GLU A 230 42.93 -4.33 28.32
CA GLU A 230 44.23 -4.76 27.81
C GLU A 230 44.60 -3.87 26.60
N PRO A 231 45.79 -3.25 26.59
CA PRO A 231 46.24 -2.48 25.44
C PRO A 231 46.59 -3.43 24.29
N SER A 232 46.07 -3.14 23.10
CA SER A 232 46.43 -3.85 21.87
C SER A 232 47.92 -3.64 21.56
N GLU A 233 48.70 -4.71 21.58
CA GLU A 233 50.08 -4.74 21.06
C GLU A 233 50.09 -4.56 19.52
N PRO A 234 51.15 -3.97 18.94
CA PRO A 234 51.19 -3.63 17.52
C PRO A 234 51.50 -4.86 16.65
N ASP A 235 50.72 -5.04 15.58
CA ASP A 235 50.95 -6.09 14.60
C ASP A 235 52.29 -5.89 13.89
N THR A 236 53.11 -6.93 13.95
CA THR A 236 54.42 -7.02 13.28
C THR A 236 54.25 -7.85 12.02
N GLU A 237 54.34 -7.23 10.85
CA GLU A 237 54.55 -7.96 9.60
C GLU A 237 55.78 -7.40 8.85
N GLU A 238 56.78 -8.25 8.64
CA GLU A 238 57.81 -8.18 7.60
C GLU A 238 57.85 -9.56 6.89
N PRO A 239 58.51 -9.73 5.71
CA PRO A 239 58.79 -8.84 4.56
C PRO A 239 58.18 -9.45 3.25
N VAL A 240 58.37 -9.00 1.99
CA VAL A 240 59.52 -9.13 1.04
C VAL A 240 59.07 -8.60 -0.38
N PRO A 241 59.89 -8.54 -1.47
CA PRO A 241 61.01 -7.64 -1.82
C PRO A 241 60.83 -6.86 -3.16
N GLY A 242 61.72 -5.90 -3.43
CA GLY A 242 62.00 -5.32 -4.76
C GLY A 242 62.29 -3.83 -4.62
N GLY A 243 63.40 -3.22 -5.05
CA GLY A 243 64.47 -3.47 -6.01
C GLY A 243 65.34 -2.18 -6.01
N PRO A 244 66.52 -2.14 -6.65
CA PRO A 244 67.62 -1.28 -6.22
C PRO A 244 67.72 0.10 -6.91
N GLY A 245 68.44 1.02 -6.27
CA GLY A 245 68.90 2.32 -6.78
C GLY A 245 68.12 3.48 -6.13
N ASP A 246 68.71 4.48 -5.49
CA ASP A 246 69.95 5.18 -5.79
C ASP A 246 70.45 5.89 -4.51
N GLU A 247 71.75 6.13 -4.43
CA GLU A 247 72.44 6.71 -3.28
C GLU A 247 72.40 8.25 -3.32
N THR A 248 72.14 8.93 -2.20
CA THR A 248 73.10 9.85 -1.53
C THR A 248 72.43 10.71 -0.45
N PRO A 249 73.18 11.14 0.60
CA PRO A 249 72.64 11.77 1.81
C PRO A 249 72.93 13.29 1.90
N GLY A 250 72.12 14.00 2.68
CA GLY A 250 72.41 15.36 3.17
C GLY A 250 71.54 15.68 4.39
N GLU A 251 72.12 15.59 5.59
CA GLU A 251 72.45 16.72 6.47
C GLU A 251 71.21 17.50 6.98
N SER A 252 70.77 17.29 8.23
CA SER A 252 71.32 17.80 9.50
C SER A 252 70.64 19.09 9.97
N SER A 253 70.28 19.10 11.26
CA SER A 253 70.10 20.27 12.13
C SER A 253 68.88 21.16 11.81
N SER A 254 68.24 21.90 12.71
CA SER A 254 68.61 22.35 14.04
C SER A 254 67.36 22.98 14.70
N SER A 255 67.25 22.76 16.01
CA SER A 255 66.91 23.74 17.07
C SER A 255 65.68 24.66 17.00
N GLY A 256 64.92 24.61 18.10
CA GLY A 256 64.49 25.79 18.88
C GLY A 256 63.21 26.46 18.38
N GLY A 257 62.24 26.86 19.19
CA GLY A 257 62.14 27.04 20.63
C GLY A 257 60.71 27.55 20.94
N PRO A 258 60.38 27.84 22.21
CA PRO A 258 59.01 27.95 22.72
C PRO A 258 58.47 29.38 22.81
N GLY A 259 57.15 29.53 23.01
CA GLY A 259 56.48 30.77 23.42
C GLY A 259 54.96 30.53 23.56
N GLU A 260 54.41 30.48 24.78
CA GLU A 260 53.77 31.60 25.53
C GLU A 260 52.41 32.03 24.91
N TYR A 261 51.25 31.69 25.51
CA TYR A 261 50.51 32.28 26.65
C TYR A 261 49.37 33.23 26.22
N ASP A 262 48.35 33.32 27.10
CA ASP A 262 47.15 34.17 27.12
C ASP A 262 45.99 33.80 26.19
N GLY A 263 44.72 33.70 26.62
CA GLY A 263 44.01 34.11 27.83
C GLY A 263 42.49 34.04 27.56
N PRO A 264 41.61 34.20 28.57
CA PRO A 264 40.29 33.55 28.62
C PRO A 264 39.10 34.48 28.27
N GLY A 265 37.93 33.88 28.05
CA GLY A 265 36.64 34.56 27.95
C GLY A 265 35.55 33.87 28.77
N GLU A 266 35.34 34.37 29.98
CA GLU A 266 34.15 34.19 30.82
C GLU A 266 32.95 34.94 30.17
N THR A 267 31.68 34.53 30.24
CA THR A 267 30.73 34.67 31.38
C THR A 267 29.33 34.24 30.86
N ALA A 268 28.62 33.33 31.54
CA ALA A 268 27.52 33.56 32.51
C ALA A 268 26.12 33.82 31.91
N GLY A 269 25.13 33.03 32.33
CA GLY A 269 23.72 33.20 31.92
C GLY A 269 22.73 32.20 32.51
N ASN A 270 22.56 32.28 33.82
CA ASN A 270 21.63 31.62 34.75
C ASN A 270 20.14 31.50 34.31
N ALA A 271 19.46 30.38 34.60
CA ALA A 271 18.06 30.32 35.08
C ALA A 271 17.65 28.89 35.53
N GLY A 272 17.01 28.79 36.70
CA GLY A 272 16.63 27.55 37.40
C GLY A 272 15.29 26.91 36.98
N PRO A 273 14.81 25.90 37.73
CA PRO A 273 13.86 24.89 37.27
C PRO A 273 12.39 25.26 37.55
N GLY A 274 11.48 24.83 36.67
CA GLY A 274 10.04 24.99 36.79
C GLY A 274 9.33 23.65 36.98
N ASP A 275 8.40 23.65 37.93
CA ASP A 275 7.68 22.52 38.53
C ASP A 275 6.75 21.71 37.63
N VAL A 276 6.50 20.49 38.11
CA VAL A 276 5.69 19.40 37.58
C VAL A 276 4.23 19.54 38.05
N GLN A 277 3.25 19.41 37.15
CA GLN A 277 1.85 19.13 37.49
C GLN A 277 1.29 18.05 36.56
N GLY A 278 0.84 16.94 37.17
CA GLY A 278 0.26 15.77 36.48
C GLY A 278 -1.22 15.95 36.10
N PRO A 279 -1.76 15.05 35.26
CA PRO A 279 -3.16 15.13 34.84
C PRO A 279 -4.11 14.38 35.80
N GLY A 280 -5.24 15.04 36.07
CA GLY A 280 -6.38 14.48 36.78
C GLY A 280 -7.26 13.63 35.87
N ALA A 281 -7.85 12.59 36.48
CA ALA A 281 -8.82 11.69 35.89
C ALA A 281 -10.16 12.39 35.65
N SER A 282 -10.84 12.04 34.57
CA SER A 282 -12.25 12.36 34.33
C SER A 282 -13.05 11.07 34.15
N ASP A 283 -13.94 10.84 35.11
CA ASP A 283 -15.13 9.99 35.04
C ASP A 283 -16.01 10.37 33.85
N PHE A 284 -16.66 9.38 33.25
CA PHE A 284 -17.89 9.58 32.46
C PHE A 284 -18.92 8.52 32.87
N GLU A 285 -20.09 9.01 33.28
CA GLU A 285 -21.38 8.30 33.37
C GLU A 285 -21.91 7.91 31.97
#